data_AF-A0A961H7Y3-F1
#
_entry.id   AF-A0A961H7Y3-F1
#
_cell.length_a   1.000
_cell.length_b   1.000
_cell.length_c   1.000
_cell.angle_alpha   90.00
_cell.angle_beta   90.00
_cell.angle_gamma   90.00
#
_symmetry.space_group_name_H-M   'P 1'
#
loop_
_entity.id
_entity.type
_entity.pdbx_description
1 polymer ?
#
loop_
_entity_poly.entity_id
_entity_poly.type
_entity_poly.pdbx_seq_one_letter_code
_entity_poly.pdbx_strand_id
1 'polypeptide(L)'
;MDGVVLGTRFLLSSLMKESMMAITDASRYAMQSALIKAIGADEAETLMEHLPPLGWGDVATKTDLALLNAELRLEMEKLRSEMEKQRSEFKDAMHRQMVWMISTIFAAITVGSAMAGGIAAWIAQ
;
A
#
# COMPACT_ATOMS: atom_id res chain seq x y z
N MET A 1 29.06 -10.34 -17.84
CA MET A 1 28.49 -11.34 -18.77
C MET A 1 27.08 -11.67 -18.30
N ASP A 2 26.27 -10.64 -18.04
CA ASP A 2 25.18 -10.74 -17.04
C ASP A 2 23.78 -10.66 -17.67
N GLY A 3 23.70 -10.43 -18.98
CA GLY A 3 22.44 -10.36 -19.73
C GLY A 3 21.85 -11.72 -20.13
N VAL A 4 22.69 -12.75 -20.33
CA VAL A 4 22.24 -14.08 -20.83
C VAL A 4 21.55 -14.89 -19.73
N VAL A 5 21.99 -14.74 -18.47
CA VAL A 5 21.45 -15.47 -17.31
C VAL A 5 20.08 -14.93 -16.89
N LEU A 6 19.83 -13.62 -17.09
CA LEU A 6 18.51 -13.02 -16.84
C LEU A 6 17.47 -13.46 -17.87
N GLY A 7 17.85 -13.53 -19.16
CA GLY A 7 16.96 -13.96 -20.24
C GLY A 7 16.53 -15.44 -20.14
N THR A 8 17.45 -16.33 -19.75
CA THR A 8 17.14 -17.76 -19.59
C THR A 8 16.22 -18.05 -18.42
N ARG A 9 16.36 -17.34 -17.29
CA ARG A 9 15.45 -17.48 -16.13
C ARG A 9 14.03 -16.98 -16.42
N PHE A 10 13.90 -15.89 -17.17
CA PHE A 10 12.58 -15.36 -17.56
C PHE A 10 11.85 -16.32 -18.50
N LEU A 11 12.55 -16.87 -19.49
CA LEU A 11 11.97 -17.85 -20.42
C LEU A 11 11.60 -19.16 -19.73
N LEU A 12 12.40 -19.65 -18.78
CA LEU A 12 12.07 -20.83 -17.97
C LEU A 12 10.80 -20.63 -17.15
N SER A 13 10.63 -19.48 -16.49
CA SER A 13 9.41 -19.18 -15.73
C SER A 13 8.18 -19.09 -16.62
N SER A 14 8.30 -18.51 -17.82
CA SER A 14 7.20 -18.42 -18.78
C SER A 14 6.80 -19.80 -19.31
N LEU A 15 7.80 -20.63 -19.67
CA LEU A 15 7.59 -21.97 -20.19
C LEU A 15 6.99 -22.92 -19.13
N MET A 16 7.44 -22.81 -17.88
CA MET A 16 6.88 -23.55 -16.74
C MET A 16 5.42 -23.16 -16.50
N LYS A 17 5.10 -21.85 -16.54
CA LYS A 17 3.73 -21.34 -16.35
C LYS A 17 2.78 -21.78 -17.47
N GLU A 18 3.23 -21.75 -18.72
CA GLU A 18 2.43 -22.26 -19.85
C GLU A 18 2.21 -23.78 -19.76
N SER A 19 3.24 -24.56 -19.39
CA SER A 19 3.08 -26.01 -19.23
C SER A 19 2.09 -26.36 -18.11
N MET A 20 2.09 -25.59 -17.01
CA MET A 20 1.16 -25.78 -15.90
C MET A 20 -0.29 -25.54 -16.34
N MET A 21 -0.55 -24.45 -17.08
CA MET A 21 -1.88 -24.14 -17.63
C MET A 21 -2.33 -25.21 -18.65
N ALA A 22 -1.44 -25.65 -19.54
CA ALA A 22 -1.75 -26.71 -20.51
C ALA A 22 -2.07 -28.06 -19.84
N ILE A 23 -1.37 -28.40 -18.76
CA ILE A 23 -1.62 -29.61 -17.97
C ILE A 23 -3.00 -29.53 -17.28
N THR A 24 -3.39 -28.36 -16.78
CA THR A 24 -4.72 -28.17 -16.17
C THR A 24 -5.85 -28.27 -17.19
N ASP A 25 -5.65 -27.77 -18.41
CA ASP A 25 -6.68 -27.79 -19.45
C ASP A 25 -6.87 -29.22 -20.00
N ALA A 26 -5.78 -29.93 -20.29
CA ALA A 26 -5.83 -31.33 -20.71
C ALA A 26 -6.47 -32.25 -19.64
N SER A 27 -6.17 -32.00 -18.35
CA SER A 27 -6.77 -32.74 -17.24
C SER A 27 -8.27 -32.46 -17.09
N ARG A 28 -8.70 -31.20 -17.33
CA ARG A 28 -10.11 -30.79 -17.32
C ARG A 28 -10.90 -31.49 -18.43
N TYR A 29 -10.36 -31.54 -19.65
CA TYR A 29 -10.99 -32.26 -20.77
C TYR A 29 -11.11 -33.77 -20.50
N ALA A 30 -10.07 -34.40 -19.93
CA ALA A 30 -10.12 -35.82 -19.59
C ALA A 30 -11.20 -36.12 -18.54
N MET A 31 -11.31 -35.27 -17.52
CA MET A 31 -12.32 -35.39 -16.47
C MET A 31 -13.73 -35.16 -17.01
N GLN A 32 -13.93 -34.15 -17.87
CA GLN A 32 -15.21 -33.90 -18.54
C GLN A 32 -15.63 -35.09 -19.41
N SER A 33 -14.70 -35.67 -20.19
CA SER A 33 -14.97 -36.85 -21.01
C SER A 33 -15.38 -38.07 -20.18
N ALA A 34 -14.75 -38.27 -19.01
CA ALA A 34 -15.14 -39.32 -18.08
C ALA A 34 -16.52 -39.05 -17.45
N LEU A 35 -16.84 -37.80 -17.15
CA LEU A 35 -18.13 -37.39 -16.60
C LEU A 35 -19.28 -37.62 -17.59
N ILE A 36 -19.12 -37.18 -18.84
CA ILE A 36 -20.10 -37.38 -19.91
C ILE A 36 -20.41 -38.87 -20.10
N LYS A 37 -19.40 -39.73 -20.03
CA LYS A 37 -19.57 -41.20 -20.14
C LYS A 37 -20.33 -41.81 -18.95
N ALA A 38 -20.29 -41.18 -17.77
CA ALA A 38 -20.87 -41.72 -16.56
C ALA A 38 -22.30 -41.24 -16.29
N ILE A 39 -22.59 -39.96 -16.56
CA ILE A 39 -23.86 -39.33 -16.15
C ILE A 39 -24.69 -38.76 -17.31
N GLY A 40 -24.18 -38.76 -18.55
CA GLY A 40 -24.83 -38.11 -19.69
C GLY A 40 -24.21 -36.76 -20.03
N ALA A 41 -24.43 -36.29 -21.26
CA ALA A 41 -23.81 -35.06 -21.76
C ALA A 41 -24.40 -33.81 -21.10
N ASP A 42 -25.72 -33.75 -20.98
CA ASP A 42 -26.46 -32.58 -20.49
C ASP A 42 -26.23 -32.37 -18.97
N GLU A 43 -26.23 -33.47 -18.20
CA GLU A 43 -25.97 -33.44 -16.76
C GLU A 43 -24.50 -33.10 -16.45
N ALA A 44 -23.57 -33.57 -17.28
CA ALA A 44 -22.15 -33.24 -17.14
C ALA A 44 -21.86 -31.78 -17.49
N GLU A 45 -22.51 -31.22 -18.51
CA GLU A 45 -22.39 -29.81 -18.87
C GLU A 45 -22.88 -28.90 -17.74
N THR A 46 -24.05 -29.19 -17.17
CA THR A 46 -24.61 -28.46 -16.02
C THR A 46 -23.68 -28.49 -14.81
N LEU A 47 -23.05 -29.64 -14.52
CA LEU A 47 -22.11 -29.75 -13.41
C LEU A 47 -20.80 -28.99 -13.68
N MET A 48 -20.36 -28.96 -14.93
CA MET A 48 -19.19 -28.19 -15.36
C MET A 48 -19.42 -26.67 -15.32
N GLU A 49 -20.65 -26.18 -15.57
CA GLU A 49 -21.01 -24.76 -15.42
C GLU A 49 -20.86 -24.24 -13.99
N HIS A 50 -21.07 -25.10 -12.99
CA HIS A 50 -20.94 -24.74 -11.58
C HIS A 50 -19.51 -24.88 -11.03
N LEU A 51 -18.60 -25.48 -11.79
CA LEU A 51 -17.22 -25.67 -11.39
C LEU A 51 -16.38 -24.44 -11.75
N PRO A 52 -15.58 -23.89 -10.81
CA PRO A 52 -14.73 -22.75 -11.11
C PRO A 52 -13.75 -23.06 -12.26
N PRO A 53 -13.52 -22.10 -13.18
CA PRO A 53 -12.72 -22.31 -14.41
C PRO A 53 -11.23 -22.57 -14.14
N LEU A 54 -10.74 -22.32 -12.93
CA LEU A 54 -9.35 -22.57 -12.51
C LEU A 54 -9.22 -23.60 -11.37
N GLY A 55 -10.34 -24.20 -10.94
CA GLY A 55 -10.37 -25.13 -9.81
C GLY A 55 -10.46 -24.41 -8.46
N TRP A 56 -10.71 -25.19 -7.40
CA TRP A 56 -10.94 -24.67 -6.04
C TRP A 56 -9.67 -24.18 -5.33
N GLY A 57 -8.47 -24.50 -5.86
CA GLY A 57 -7.19 -24.07 -5.30
C GLY A 57 -6.89 -22.59 -5.50
N ASP A 58 -7.44 -21.98 -6.56
CA ASP A 58 -7.29 -20.55 -6.86
C ASP A 58 -8.38 -19.69 -6.19
N VAL A 59 -9.37 -20.31 -5.54
CA VAL A 59 -10.39 -19.57 -4.79
C VAL A 59 -9.81 -19.25 -3.42
N ALA A 60 -9.59 -17.96 -3.14
CA ALA A 60 -9.11 -17.50 -1.84
C ALA A 60 -9.97 -18.09 -0.71
N THR A 61 -9.32 -18.78 0.23
CA THR A 61 -10.04 -19.37 1.35
C THR A 61 -10.46 -18.29 2.33
N LYS A 62 -11.45 -18.58 3.17
CA LYS A 62 -11.84 -17.67 4.26
C LYS A 62 -10.67 -17.35 5.20
N THR A 63 -9.74 -18.30 5.37
CA THR A 63 -8.55 -18.14 6.18
C THR A 63 -7.58 -17.13 5.54
N ASP A 64 -7.38 -17.23 4.23
CA ASP A 64 -6.50 -16.29 3.50
C ASP A 64 -7.06 -14.86 3.55
N LEU A 65 -8.38 -14.71 3.41
CA LEU A 65 -9.06 -13.43 3.56
C LEU A 65 -8.97 -12.89 5.00
N ALA A 66 -9.06 -13.76 6.01
CA ALA A 66 -8.91 -13.35 7.40
C ALA A 66 -7.49 -12.87 7.71
N LEU A 67 -6.47 -13.57 7.17
CA LEU A 67 -5.07 -13.16 7.27
C LEU A 67 -4.84 -11.81 6.61
N LEU A 68 -5.32 -11.63 5.37
CA LEU A 68 -5.19 -10.37 4.64
C LEU A 68 -5.90 -9.21 5.36
N ASN A 69 -7.09 -9.45 5.92
CA ASN A 69 -7.81 -8.43 6.69
C ASN A 69 -7.06 -8.06 7.98
N ALA A 70 -6.42 -9.03 8.65
CA ALA A 70 -5.60 -8.76 9.82
C ALA A 70 -4.37 -7.91 9.44
N GLU A 71 -3.68 -8.24 8.35
CA GLU A 71 -2.53 -7.49 7.84
C GLU A 71 -2.92 -6.06 7.46
N LEU A 72 -4.00 -5.88 6.70
CA LEU A 72 -4.51 -4.56 6.33
C LEU A 72 -4.88 -3.70 7.55
N ARG A 73 -5.45 -4.30 8.60
CA ARG A 73 -5.76 -3.57 9.84
C ARG A 73 -4.50 -3.07 10.54
N LEU A 74 -3.46 -3.91 10.60
CA LEU A 74 -2.18 -3.54 11.21
C LEU A 74 -1.50 -2.42 10.41
N GLU A 75 -1.51 -2.49 9.09
CA GLU A 75 -0.95 -1.42 8.25
C GLU A 75 -1.70 -0.10 8.41
N MET A 76 -3.03 -0.14 8.47
CA MET A 76 -3.86 1.05 8.69
C MET A 76 -3.63 1.68 10.07
N GLU A 77 -3.45 0.86 11.10
CA GLU A 77 -3.14 1.32 12.45
C GLU A 77 -1.73 1.94 12.52
N LYS A 78 -0.76 1.31 11.86
CA LYS A 78 0.60 1.86 11.72
C LYS A 78 0.58 3.20 11.00
N LEU A 79 -0.14 3.31 9.88
CA LEU A 79 -0.24 4.55 9.12
C LEU A 79 -0.88 5.67 9.96
N ARG A 80 -1.92 5.36 10.74
CA ARG A 80 -2.53 6.32 11.68
C ARG A 80 -1.53 6.79 12.74
N SER A 81 -0.79 5.86 13.35
CA SER A 81 0.23 6.19 14.33
C SER A 81 1.33 7.08 13.74
N GLU A 82 1.77 6.81 12.50
CA GLU A 82 2.79 7.62 11.82
C GLU A 82 2.27 9.03 11.50
N MET A 83 1.01 9.15 11.04
CA MET A 83 0.37 10.44 10.80
C MET A 83 0.20 11.26 12.07
N GLU A 84 -0.22 10.63 13.18
CA GLU A 84 -0.32 11.30 14.48
C GLU A 84 1.03 11.80 14.97
N LYS A 85 2.07 10.97 14.83
CA LYS A 85 3.44 11.34 15.16
C LYS A 85 3.91 12.54 14.32
N GLN A 86 3.78 12.48 13.00
CA GLN A 86 4.14 13.60 12.12
C GLN A 86 3.36 14.88 12.46
N ARG A 87 2.06 14.75 12.76
CA ARG A 87 1.24 15.89 13.17
C ARG A 87 1.69 16.48 14.50
N SER A 88 2.11 15.66 15.45
CA SER A 88 2.66 16.12 16.73
C SER A 88 4.00 16.84 16.54
N GLU A 89 4.91 16.27 15.76
CA GLU A 89 6.22 16.86 15.47
C GLU A 89 6.08 18.19 14.74
N PHE A 90 5.15 18.29 13.79
CA PHE A 90 4.85 19.52 13.09
C PHE A 90 4.28 20.59 14.03
N LYS A 91 3.34 20.22 14.91
CA LYS A 91 2.79 21.13 15.93
C LYS A 91 3.89 21.63 16.86
N ASP A 92 4.76 20.75 17.33
CA ASP A 92 5.85 21.10 18.23
C ASP A 92 6.88 22.01 17.55
N ALA A 93 7.23 21.74 16.29
CA ALA A 93 8.12 22.57 15.50
C ALA A 93 7.52 23.98 15.30
N MET A 94 6.25 24.05 14.92
CA MET A 94 5.52 25.32 14.76
C MET A 94 5.43 26.08 16.08
N HIS A 95 5.15 25.40 17.19
CA HIS A 95 5.04 26.04 18.50
C HIS A 95 6.39 26.62 18.95
N ARG A 96 7.47 25.85 18.80
CA ARG A 96 8.84 26.33 19.09
C ARG A 96 9.20 27.54 18.22
N GLN A 97 8.91 27.49 16.93
CA GLN A 97 9.18 28.60 16.01
C GLN A 97 8.35 29.83 16.38
N MET A 98 7.07 29.66 16.69
CA MET A 98 6.17 30.76 17.02
C MET A 98 6.59 31.46 18.33
N VAL A 99 6.99 30.69 19.35
CA VAL A 99 7.53 31.24 20.61
C VAL A 99 8.81 32.05 20.36
N TRP A 100 9.71 31.53 19.52
CA TRP A 100 10.92 32.27 19.11
C TRP A 100 10.59 33.57 18.37
N MET A 101 9.67 33.53 17.40
CA MET A 101 9.26 34.73 16.64
C MET A 101 8.57 35.78 17.50
N ILE A 102 7.69 35.37 18.42
CA ILE A 102 7.03 36.30 19.34
C ILE A 102 8.10 36.99 20.19
N SER A 103 9.05 36.24 20.75
CA SER A 103 10.14 36.81 21.55
C SER A 103 10.98 37.84 20.77
N THR A 104 11.30 37.58 19.50
CA THR A 104 12.12 38.52 18.70
C THR A 104 11.34 39.77 18.30
N ILE A 105 10.06 39.65 17.99
CA ILE A 105 9.18 40.81 17.70
C ILE A 105 9.04 41.68 18.95
N PHE A 106 8.82 41.10 20.13
CA PHE A 106 8.76 41.84 21.40
C PHE A 106 10.08 42.57 21.71
N ALA A 107 11.22 41.92 21.48
CA ALA A 107 12.53 42.55 21.66
C ALA A 107 12.74 43.72 20.68
N ALA A 108 12.39 43.55 19.41
CA ALA A 108 12.55 44.58 18.38
C ALA A 108 11.67 45.82 18.63
N ILE A 109 10.42 45.64 19.05
CA ILE A 109 9.49 46.74 19.38
C ILE A 109 10.01 47.52 20.59
N THR A 110 10.46 46.83 21.64
CA THR A 110 10.95 47.44 22.88
C THR A 110 12.18 48.32 22.64
N VAL A 111 13.10 47.90 21.78
CA VAL A 111 14.29 48.69 21.42
C VAL A 111 13.91 49.95 20.62
N GLY A 112 12.91 49.87 19.74
CA GLY A 112 12.43 51.01 18.94
C GLY A 112 11.86 52.15 19.79
N SER A 113 11.13 51.86 20.86
CA SER A 113 10.59 52.89 21.77
C SER A 113 11.68 53.64 22.54
N ALA A 114 12.79 52.99 22.89
CA ALA A 114 13.91 53.65 23.58
C ALA A 114 14.66 54.65 22.67
N MET A 115 14.78 54.34 21.37
CA MET A 115 15.44 55.24 20.41
C MET A 115 14.62 56.50 20.10
N ALA A 116 13.29 56.38 20.03
CA ALA A 116 12.42 57.53 19.77
C ALA A 116 12.45 58.58 20.89
N GLY A 117 12.50 58.15 22.15
CA GLY A 117 12.64 59.06 23.29
C GLY A 117 13.99 59.77 23.34
N GLY A 118 15.08 59.07 22.96
CA GLY A 118 16.43 59.65 22.93
C GLY A 118 16.62 60.74 21.87
N ILE A 119 16.02 60.56 20.68
CA ILE A 119 16.11 61.55 19.59
C ILE A 119 15.34 62.83 19.94
N ALA A 120 14.17 62.70 20.57
CA ALA A 120 13.39 63.85 21.01
C ALA A 120 14.13 64.67 22.10
N ALA A 121 14.83 63.99 23.01
CA ALA A 121 15.65 64.64 24.03
C ALA A 121 16.90 65.34 23.45
N TRP A 122 17.52 64.78 22.42
CA TRP A 122 18.71 65.36 21.77
C TRP A 122 18.41 66.65 20.99
N ILE A 123 17.20 66.79 20.43
CA ILE A 123 16.78 67.99 19.68
C ILE A 123 16.35 69.13 20.61
N ALA A 124 16.02 68.82 21.88
CA ALA A 124 15.57 69.80 22.86
C ALA A 124 16.71 70.43 23.71
N GLN A 125 17.95 70.04 23.47
CA GLN A 125 19.18 70.53 24.13
C GLN A 125 19.88 71.58 23.27
#